data_AF-A0A976HHK9-F1
#
_entry.id   AF-A0A976HHK9-F1
#
_cell.length_a   1.000
_cell.length_b   1.000
_cell.length_c   1.000
_cell.angle_alpha   90.00
_cell.angle_beta   90.00
_cell.angle_gamma   90.00
#
_symmetry.space_group_name_H-M   'P 1'
#
loop_
_entity.id
_entity.type
_entity.pdbx_description
1 polymer ?
#
loop_
_entity_poly.entity_id
_entity_poly.type
_entity_poly.pdbx_seq_one_letter_code
_entity_poly.pdbx_strand_id
1 'polypeptide(L)' 'MDIHEANAKTRNIAEGDEIKVFNQRGEVHLTARLKNKVRKGVVCSPKVFGHLW' A
#
# COMPACT_ATOMS: atom_id res chain seq x y z
N MET A 1 -1.06 -0.27 -3.75
CA MET A 1 -0.28 0.61 -2.87
C MET A 1 1.18 0.41 -3.19
N ASP A 2 1.91 1.47 -3.53
CA ASP A 2 3.34 1.39 -3.79
C ASP A 2 4.11 1.52 -2.46
N ILE A 3 4.97 0.56 -2.17
CA ILE A 3 5.68 0.40 -0.88
C ILE A 3 7.17 0.16 -1.15
N HIS A 4 8.05 0.81 -0.39
CA HIS A 4 9.48 0.46 -0.42
C HIS A 4 9.70 -0.93 0.19
N GLU A 5 10.52 -1.80 -0.44
CA GLU A 5 10.78 -3.18 0.02
C GLU A 5 11.13 -3.32 1.51
N ALA A 6 12.04 -2.48 2.03
CA ALA A 6 12.35 -2.46 3.47
C ALA A 6 11.11 -2.27 4.37
N ASN A 7 10.17 -1.39 4.02
CA ASN A 7 8.94 -1.21 4.79
C ASN A 7 8.03 -2.45 4.70
N ALA A 8 7.99 -3.08 3.52
CA ALA A 8 7.19 -4.28 3.29
C ALA A 8 7.72 -5.47 4.10
N LYS A 9 9.04 -5.69 4.10
CA LYS A 9 9.72 -6.72 4.91
C LYS A 9 9.43 -6.58 6.40
N THR A 10 9.45 -5.35 6.94
CA THR A 10 9.14 -5.14 8.37
C THR A 10 7.70 -5.50 8.75
N ARG A 11 6.81 -5.70 7.78
CA ARG A 11 5.39 -5.99 7.96
C ARG A 11 4.98 -7.33 7.34
N ASN A 12 5.93 -8.13 6.86
CA ASN A 12 5.68 -9.38 6.14
C ASN A 12 4.72 -9.22 4.95
N ILE A 13 4.88 -8.14 4.18
CA ILE A 13 4.11 -7.87 2.97
C ILE A 13 4.96 -8.26 1.74
N ALA A 14 4.38 -9.06 0.86
CA ALA A 14 4.94 -9.44 -0.44
C ALA A 14 4.32 -8.62 -1.60
N GLU A 15 4.95 -8.69 -2.77
CA GLU A 15 4.36 -8.19 -4.02
C GLU A 15 3.04 -8.92 -4.29
N GLY A 16 1.98 -8.18 -4.61
CA GLY A 16 0.69 -8.76 -4.95
C GLY A 16 -0.23 -9.06 -3.76
N ASP A 17 0.26 -8.97 -2.53
CA ASP A 17 -0.59 -9.16 -1.34
C ASP A 17 -1.75 -8.18 -1.33
N GLU A 18 -2.94 -8.66 -0.97
CA GLU A 18 -4.02 -7.76 -0.57
C GLU A 18 -3.71 -7.21 0.82
N ILE A 19 -3.61 -5.89 0.92
CA ILE A 19 -3.31 -5.19 2.16
C ILE A 19 -4.45 -4.26 2.55
N LYS A 20 -4.64 -4.13 3.86
CA LYS A 20 -5.59 -3.19 4.45
C LYS A 20 -4.87 -1.95 4.96
N VAL A 21 -5.27 -0.78 4.47
CA VAL A 21 -4.76 0.52 4.93
C VAL A 21 -5.89 1.24 5.66
N PHE A 22 -5.67 1.59 6.92
CA PHE A 22 -6.72 2.11 7.78
C PHE A 22 -6.25 3.28 8.64
N ASN A 23 -7.20 4.12 9.02
CA ASN A 23 -7.06 5.14 10.07
C ASN A 23 -8.44 5.40 10.71
N GLN A 24 -8.55 6.41 11.56
CA GLN A 24 -9.81 6.77 12.23
C GLN A 24 -10.97 7.06 11.26
N ARG A 25 -10.70 7.46 10.01
CA ARG A 25 -11.74 7.76 9.00
C ARG A 25 -12.24 6.52 8.25
N GLY A 26 -11.64 5.35 8.47
CA GLY A 26 -12.01 4.11 7.81
C GLY A 26 -10.82 3.38 7.20
N GLU A 27 -11.11 2.46 6.28
CA GLU A 27 -10.13 1.56 5.68
C GLU A 27 -10.36 1.35 4.18
N VAL A 28 -9.30 0.93 3.50
CA VAL A 28 -9.31 0.54 2.09
C VAL A 28 -8.45 -0.72 1.89
N HIS A 29 -8.92 -1.61 1.03
CA HIS A 29 -8.19 -2.80 0.58
C HIS A 29 -7.51 -2.51 -0.76
N LEU A 30 -6.22 -2.81 -0.87
CA LEU A 30 -5.42 -2.52 -2.06
C LEU A 30 -4.42 -3.65 -2.29
N THR A 31 -4.05 -3.88 -3.55
CA THR A 31 -2.92 -4.77 -3.89
C THR A 31 -1.58 -4.06 -3.62
N ALA A 32 -0.66 -4.72 -2.92
CA ALA A 32 0.70 -4.23 -2.66
C ALA A 32 1.57 -4.31 -3.93
N ARG A 33 2.37 -3.25 -4.15
CA ARG A 33 3.37 -3.17 -5.21
C ARG A 33 4.67 -2.64 -4.63
N LEU A 34 5.73 -3.43 -4.68
CA LEU A 34 7.04 -3.09 -4.15
C LEU A 34 7.81 -2.28 -5.17
N LYS A 35 8.28 -1.10 -4.75
CA LYS A 35 8.98 -0.14 -5.60
C LYS A 35 10.12 0.51 -4.83
N ASN A 36 11.35 0.31 -5.29
CA ASN A 36 12.54 0.91 -4.66
C ASN A 36 12.62 2.44 -4.85
N LYS A 37 11.82 3.02 -5.75
CA LYS A 37 11.70 4.48 -5.94
C LYS A 37 10.86 5.20 -4.88
N VAL A 38 10.09 4.47 -4.07
CA VAL A 38 9.32 5.07 -2.96
C VAL A 38 10.26 5.31 -1.79
N ARG A 39 10.24 6.50 -1.17
CA ARG A 39 11.08 6.77 0.01
C ARG A 39 10.70 5.85 1.18
N LYS A 40 11.69 5.29 1.89
CA LYS A 40 11.46 4.53 3.14
C LYS A 40 10.59 5.33 4.13
N GLY A 41 9.69 4.65 4.84
CA GLY A 41 8.65 5.28 5.68
C GLY A 41 7.45 5.91 4.95
N VAL A 42 7.50 6.07 3.62
CA VAL A 42 6.39 6.62 2.81
C VAL A 42 5.73 5.49 2.02
N VAL A 43 4.44 5.67 1.72
CA VAL A 43 3.63 4.80 0.87
C VAL A 43 2.81 5.66 -0.09
N CYS A 44 2.60 5.18 -1.32
CA CYS A 44 1.85 5.92 -2.33
C CYS A 44 0.65 5.09 -2.82
N SER A 45 -0.57 5.56 -2.58
CA SER A 45 -1.75 4.97 -3.20
C SER A 45 -1.83 5.41 -4.66
N PRO A 46 -2.15 4.52 -5.61
CA PRO A 46 -2.60 4.98 -6.92
C PRO A 46 -3.81 5.88 -6.71
N LYS A 47 -3.96 6.92 -7.54
CA LYS A 47 -5.14 7.79 -7.49
C LYS A 47 -6.37 6.91 -7.74
N VAL A 48 -7.19 6.71 -6.72
CA VAL A 48 -8.45 5.98 -6.85
C VAL A 48 -9.42 6.94 -7.54
N PHE A 49 -9.63 6.76 -8.84
CA PHE A 49 -10.80 7.32 -9.50
C PHE A 49 -11.95 6.40 -9.14
N GLY A 50 -12.92 6.93 -8.39
CA GLY A 50 -13.98 6.14 -7.77
C GLY A 50 -14.75 5.31 -8.80
N HIS A 51 -14.73 3.99 -8.61
CA HIS A 51 -15.92 3.18 -8.76
C HIS A 51 -16.26 2.67 -7.37
N LEU A 52 -17.14 3.44 -6.71
CA LEU A 52 -18.01 2.85 -5.71
C LEU A 52 -18.86 1.82 -6.48
N TRP A 53 -18.85 0.59 -6.01
CA TRP A 53 -19.99 -0.30 -6.23
C TRP A 53 -21.06 0.05 -5.20
#